data_AF-A0AAJ3UBQ8-F1
#
_entry.id   AF-A0AAJ3UBQ8-F1
#
_cell.length_a   1.000
_cell.length_b   1.000
_cell.length_c   1.000
_cell.angle_alpha   90.00
_cell.angle_beta   90.00
_cell.angle_gamma   90.00
#
_symmetry.space_group_name_H-M   'P 1'
#
loop_
_entity.id
_entity.type
_entity.pdbx_description
1 polymer ?
#
loop_
_entity_poly.entity_id
_entity_poly.type
_entity_poly.pdbx_seq_one_letter_code
_entity_poly.pdbx_strand_id
1 'polypeptide(L)'
;MARPIDPFREMERLVNGLTPRATGTVSMPMNLYREGDVFVAEVELPGVDPASIDVDVEERTLTVRAERKEDPAREDRRWLTRERSAGTFARQLTLGEGLALDRIQADYSDGVLTLTIPVAEQAKPRKISVTHGGAAPVAGQTVEGETAETTGE
;
A
#
# COMPACT_ATOMS: atom_id res chain seq x y z
N MET A 1 25.01 -2.47 -18.37
CA MET A 1 24.87 -2.24 -16.91
C MET A 1 23.48 -1.66 -16.69
N ALA A 2 22.49 -2.52 -16.46
CA ALA A 2 21.11 -2.08 -16.27
C ALA A 2 20.99 -1.45 -14.88
N ARG A 3 20.54 -0.19 -14.82
CA ARG A 3 20.23 0.46 -13.54
C ARG A 3 18.99 -0.23 -12.96
N PRO A 4 18.99 -0.63 -11.68
CA PRO A 4 17.78 -1.15 -11.05
C PRO A 4 16.73 -0.03 -11.04
N ILE A 5 15.56 -0.31 -11.62
CA ILE A 5 14.37 0.52 -11.51
C ILE A 5 13.89 0.33 -10.08
N ASP A 6 14.18 1.33 -9.26
CA ASP A 6 13.71 1.39 -7.88
C ASP A 6 12.33 2.06 -7.87
N PRO A 7 11.25 1.31 -7.57
CA PRO A 7 9.88 1.83 -7.59
C PRO A 7 9.69 3.00 -6.61
N PHE A 8 10.53 3.13 -5.57
CA PHE A 8 10.45 4.22 -4.60
C PHE A 8 10.91 5.56 -5.18
N ARG A 9 11.84 5.58 -6.14
CA ARG A 9 12.28 6.82 -6.80
C ARG A 9 11.27 7.37 -7.80
N GLU A 10 10.36 6.55 -8.31
CA GLU A 10 9.25 7.03 -9.13
C GLU A 10 8.18 7.74 -8.28
N MET A 11 7.95 7.26 -7.06
CA MET A 11 7.08 7.91 -6.08
C MET A 11 7.59 9.30 -5.67
N GLU A 12 8.89 9.46 -5.44
CA GLU A 12 9.49 10.77 -5.09
C GLU A 12 9.38 11.82 -6.21
N ARG A 13 9.31 11.40 -7.48
CA ARG A 13 9.06 12.32 -8.61
C ARG A 13 7.60 12.70 -8.77
N LEU A 14 6.67 11.84 -8.34
CA LEU A 14 5.23 12.10 -8.32
C LEU A 14 4.85 13.13 -7.23
N VAL A 15 5.62 13.20 -6.15
CA VAL A 15 5.41 14.16 -5.05
C VAL A 15 5.75 15.61 -5.46
N ASN A 16 6.71 15.83 -6.36
CA ASN A 16 7.02 17.20 -6.83
C ASN A 16 6.20 17.66 -8.06
N GLY A 17 5.34 16.80 -8.60
CA GLY A 17 4.31 17.19 -9.59
C GLY A 17 3.05 17.80 -8.97
N LEU A 18 3.03 17.94 -7.65
CA LEU A 18 1.96 18.55 -6.85
C LEU A 18 1.88 20.07 -7.04
N THR A 19 1.54 20.53 -8.24
CA THR A 19 0.73 21.75 -8.37
C THR A 19 -0.73 21.34 -8.58
N PRO A 20 -1.50 21.08 -7.50
CA PRO A 20 -2.93 20.97 -7.65
C PRO A 20 -3.49 22.35 -8.04
N ARG A 21 -3.99 22.47 -9.27
CA ARG A 21 -5.03 23.44 -9.60
C ARG A 21 -6.37 22.85 -9.17
N ALA A 22 -6.58 22.77 -7.85
CA ALA A 22 -7.89 22.51 -7.27
C ALA A 22 -8.39 23.82 -6.66
N THR A 23 -9.46 24.36 -7.23
CA THR A 23 -10.24 25.42 -6.62
C THR A 23 -10.82 24.93 -5.30
N GLY A 24 -10.32 25.43 -4.16
CA GLY A 24 -11.08 25.49 -2.92
C GLY A 24 -11.34 24.19 -2.14
N THR A 25 -10.60 23.10 -2.37
CA THR A 25 -10.73 21.92 -1.50
C THR A 25 -10.20 22.23 -0.11
N VAL A 26 -11.11 22.22 0.86
CA VAL A 26 -10.80 22.35 2.27
C VAL A 26 -9.90 21.19 2.69
N SER A 27 -8.87 21.48 3.49
CA SER A 27 -7.92 20.46 3.97
C SER A 27 -8.66 19.33 4.69
N MET A 28 -8.41 18.09 4.27
CA MET A 28 -8.85 16.85 4.90
C MET A 28 -7.58 16.13 5.39
N PRO A 29 -7.06 16.44 6.60
CA PRO A 29 -5.82 15.85 7.12
C PRO A 29 -5.88 14.33 7.17
N MET A 30 -4.73 13.67 7.01
CA MET A 30 -4.68 12.22 6.99
C MET A 30 -3.32 11.68 7.40
N ASN A 31 -3.32 10.63 8.23
CA ASN A 31 -2.17 9.75 8.44
C ASN A 31 -2.30 8.52 7.55
N LEU A 32 -1.18 8.07 6.98
CA LEU A 32 -1.11 6.84 6.20
C LEU A 32 0.12 6.06 6.62
N TYR A 33 -0.08 4.85 7.10
CA TYR A 33 1.01 3.98 7.56
C TYR A 33 0.70 2.51 7.27
N ARG A 34 1.71 1.67 7.47
CA ARG A 34 1.63 0.22 7.29
C ARG A 34 1.93 -0.47 8.61
N GLU A 35 1.10 -1.43 8.98
CA GLU A 35 1.31 -2.31 10.13
C GLU A 35 1.33 -3.76 9.64
N GLY A 36 2.53 -4.35 9.52
CA GLY A 36 2.67 -5.72 9.03
C GLY A 36 2.12 -5.90 7.61
N ASP A 37 0.99 -6.59 7.48
CA ASP A 37 0.31 -6.88 6.22
C ASP A 37 -0.97 -6.05 6.01
N VAL A 38 -1.13 -4.93 6.73
CA VAL A 38 -2.24 -3.99 6.51
C VAL A 38 -1.73 -2.57 6.32
N PHE A 39 -2.43 -1.82 5.46
CA PHE A 39 -2.29 -0.38 5.32
C PHE A 39 -3.44 0.30 6.05
N VAL A 40 -3.15 1.33 6.82
CA VAL A 40 -4.13 2.08 7.60
C VAL A 40 -4.07 3.54 7.19
N ALA A 41 -5.21 4.08 6.77
CA ALA A 41 -5.39 5.50 6.52
C ALA A 41 -6.37 6.09 7.53
N GLU A 42 -5.93 7.05 8.32
CA GLU A 42 -6.75 7.77 9.29
C GLU A 42 -7.04 9.16 8.75
N VAL A 43 -8.30 9.50 8.52
CA VAL A 43 -8.74 10.74 7.90
C VAL A 43 -9.52 11.56 8.92
N GLU A 44 -9.08 12.79 9.17
CA GLU A 44 -9.76 13.68 10.11
C GLU A 44 -11.00 14.34 9.47
N LEU A 45 -12.18 13.97 9.96
CA LEU A 45 -13.49 14.44 9.52
C LEU A 45 -14.38 14.87 10.70
N PRO A 46 -13.95 15.77 11.61
CA PRO A 46 -14.74 16.11 12.78
C PRO A 46 -16.04 16.84 12.43
N GLY A 47 -17.16 16.37 12.98
CA GLY A 47 -18.49 16.95 12.78
C GLY A 47 -19.09 16.74 11.39
N VAL A 48 -18.59 15.75 10.64
CA VAL A 48 -19.21 15.24 9.41
C VAL A 48 -20.33 14.27 9.80
N ASP A 49 -21.43 14.29 9.05
CA ASP A 49 -22.48 13.29 9.17
C ASP A 49 -21.97 11.95 8.59
N PRO A 50 -21.93 10.84 9.34
CA PRO A 50 -21.48 9.55 8.83
C PRO A 50 -22.20 9.11 7.54
N ALA A 51 -23.48 9.48 7.39
CA ALA A 51 -24.26 9.16 6.20
C ALA A 51 -23.83 9.93 4.93
N SER A 52 -23.03 11.00 5.10
CA SER A 52 -22.45 11.76 3.99
C SER A 52 -21.05 11.29 3.60
N ILE A 53 -20.47 10.34 4.35
CA ILE A 53 -19.15 9.78 4.05
C ILE A 53 -19.31 8.74 2.96
N ASP A 54 -18.61 8.98 1.87
CA ASP A 54 -18.60 8.16 0.68
C ASP A 54 -17.17 7.72 0.39
N VAL A 55 -16.96 6.41 0.27
CA VAL A 55 -15.64 5.80 0.07
C VAL A 55 -15.72 4.89 -1.14
N ASP A 56 -15.09 5.32 -2.22
CA ASP A 56 -15.07 4.62 -3.50
C ASP A 56 -13.67 4.12 -3.82
N VAL A 57 -13.60 2.99 -4.51
CA VAL A 57 -12.38 2.51 -5.16
C VAL A 57 -12.68 2.24 -6.63
N GLU A 58 -12.07 3.04 -7.49
CA GLU A 58 -12.09 2.82 -8.94
C GLU A 58 -10.69 2.49 -9.42
N GLU A 59 -10.55 1.33 -10.06
CA GLU A 59 -9.28 0.73 -10.49
C GLU A 59 -8.29 0.56 -9.33
N ARG A 60 -7.56 1.62 -8.99
CA ARG A 60 -6.58 1.69 -7.91
C ARG A 60 -6.60 3.04 -7.19
N THR A 61 -7.65 3.83 -7.40
CA THR A 61 -7.81 5.16 -6.80
C THR A 61 -8.89 5.07 -5.73
N LEU A 62 -8.47 5.15 -4.47
CA LEU A 62 -9.37 5.30 -3.34
C LEU A 62 -9.77 6.77 -3.24
N THR A 63 -11.06 7.04 -3.27
CA THR A 63 -11.62 8.38 -3.12
C THR A 63 -12.47 8.43 -1.87
N VAL A 64 -12.17 9.36 -0.97
CA VAL A 64 -12.97 9.66 0.21
C VAL A 64 -13.65 11.00 -0.02
N ARG A 65 -14.99 11.02 0.04
CA ARG A 65 -15.80 12.23 0.02
C ARG A 65 -16.61 12.33 1.30
N ALA A 66 -16.81 13.55 1.76
CA ALA A 66 -17.57 13.83 2.96
C ALA A 66 -18.19 15.22 2.88
N GLU A 67 -19.34 15.42 3.55
CA GLU A 67 -19.98 16.72 3.65
C GLU A 67 -20.08 17.15 5.12
N ARG A 68 -19.55 18.33 5.43
CA ARG A 68 -19.85 19.01 6.70
C ARG A 68 -20.91 20.07 6.43
N LYS A 69 -22.14 19.80 6.87
CA LYS A 69 -23.24 20.76 6.78
C LYS A 69 -23.04 21.91 7.76
N GLU A 70 -23.45 23.10 7.35
CA GLU A 70 -23.63 24.21 8.27
C GLU A 70 -24.85 23.96 9.14
N ASP A 71 -24.82 24.36 10.41
CA ASP A 71 -25.98 24.27 11.30
C ASP A 71 -27.00 25.34 10.88
N PRO A 72 -28.15 24.95 10.29
CA PRO A 72 -29.14 25.90 9.78
C PRO A 72 -29.90 26.61 10.92
N ALA A 73 -29.84 26.11 12.16
CA ALA A 73 -30.51 26.74 13.30
C ALA A 73 -29.82 28.02 13.81
N ARG A 74 -28.95 28.64 12.99
CA ARG A 74 -28.03 29.71 13.37
C ARG A 74 -27.98 30.90 12.42
N GLU A 75 -28.98 31.05 11.54
CA GLU A 75 -29.05 32.16 10.57
C GLU A 75 -29.03 33.56 11.24
N ASP A 76 -29.50 33.68 12.48
CA ASP A 76 -29.54 34.95 13.22
C ASP A 76 -28.23 35.31 13.97
N ARG A 77 -27.14 34.54 13.77
CA ARG A 77 -25.89 34.74 14.53
C ARG A 77 -24.92 35.70 13.84
N ARG A 78 -24.44 36.68 14.60
CA ARG A 78 -23.27 37.48 14.23
C ARG A 78 -21.99 36.72 14.59
N TRP A 79 -21.31 36.19 13.58
CA TRP A 79 -20.00 35.56 13.77
C TRP A 79 -18.96 36.59 14.22
N LEU A 80 -18.27 36.30 15.32
CA LEU A 80 -17.05 37.03 15.72
C LEU A 80 -15.80 36.43 15.08
N THR A 81 -15.77 35.09 14.91
CA THR A 81 -14.77 34.34 14.13
C THR A 81 -15.41 33.08 13.55
N ARG A 82 -14.86 32.57 12.44
CA ARG A 82 -15.37 31.40 11.71
C ARG A 82 -14.22 30.62 11.07
N GLU A 83 -13.56 29.79 11.85
CA GLU A 83 -12.39 29.02 11.42
C GLU A 83 -12.76 27.61 10.93
N ARG A 84 -13.88 27.07 11.40
CA ARG A 84 -14.40 25.78 10.93
C ARG A 84 -15.03 25.96 9.55
N SER A 85 -14.36 25.39 8.56
CA SER A 85 -14.87 25.22 7.20
C SER A 85 -16.08 24.30 7.18
N ALA A 86 -17.05 24.61 6.32
CA ALA A 86 -18.19 23.77 5.97
C ALA A 86 -18.19 23.53 4.45
N GLY A 87 -18.93 22.53 3.99
CA GLY A 87 -19.01 22.13 2.58
C GLY A 87 -18.49 20.73 2.34
N THR A 88 -18.15 20.45 1.08
CA THR A 88 -17.69 19.14 0.62
C THR A 88 -16.18 19.03 0.71
N PHE A 89 -15.73 17.91 1.26
CA PHE A 89 -14.33 17.52 1.37
C PHE A 89 -14.13 16.31 0.47
N ALA A 90 -13.04 16.30 -0.30
CA ALA A 90 -12.67 15.16 -1.10
C ALA A 90 -11.16 14.95 -1.05
N ARG A 91 -10.74 13.70 -0.93
CA ARG A 91 -9.33 13.30 -0.99
C ARG A 91 -9.19 12.01 -1.78
N GLN A 92 -8.14 11.93 -2.58
CA GLN A 92 -7.84 10.76 -3.41
C GLN A 92 -6.47 10.20 -3.06
N LEU A 93 -6.35 8.88 -3.08
CA LEU A 93 -5.11 8.13 -2.88
C LEU A 93 -4.97 7.08 -3.97
N THR A 94 -3.84 7.09 -4.66
CA THR A 94 -3.47 6.02 -5.58
C THR A 94 -2.82 4.89 -4.79
N LEU A 95 -3.39 3.69 -4.88
CA LEU A 95 -2.98 2.52 -4.13
C LEU A 95 -1.95 1.70 -4.91
N GLY A 96 -0.88 1.27 -4.23
CA GLY A 96 0.17 0.41 -4.80
C GLY A 96 -0.29 -1.03 -5.01
N GLU A 97 0.33 -1.74 -5.95
CA GLU A 97 -0.04 -3.11 -6.32
C GLU A 97 -0.01 -4.09 -5.12
N GLY A 98 -0.83 -5.14 -5.20
CA GLY A 98 -0.85 -6.19 -4.17
C GLY A 98 -1.70 -5.90 -2.94
N LEU A 99 -2.63 -4.95 -2.98
CA LEU A 99 -3.67 -4.76 -1.96
C LEU A 99 -4.94 -5.54 -2.33
N ALA A 100 -5.61 -6.08 -1.32
CA ALA A 100 -6.92 -6.72 -1.46
C ALA A 100 -8.03 -5.67 -1.30
N LEU A 101 -8.30 -4.95 -2.38
CA LEU A 101 -9.26 -3.82 -2.43
C LEU A 101 -10.71 -4.26 -2.16
N ASP A 102 -11.01 -5.53 -2.36
CA ASP A 102 -12.29 -6.18 -2.04
C ASP A 102 -12.51 -6.40 -0.54
N ARG A 103 -11.47 -6.23 0.28
CA ARG A 103 -11.50 -6.47 1.74
C ARG A 103 -11.19 -5.21 2.55
N ILE A 104 -11.45 -4.04 1.98
CA ILE A 104 -11.29 -2.78 2.70
C ILE A 104 -12.33 -2.70 3.82
N GLN A 105 -11.88 -2.32 5.01
CA GLN A 105 -12.73 -2.02 6.15
C GLN A 105 -12.70 -0.52 6.42
N ALA A 106 -13.85 0.03 6.81
CA ALA A 106 -14.02 1.43 7.12
C ALA A 106 -14.73 1.57 8.45
N ASP A 107 -14.10 2.30 9.38
CA ASP A 107 -14.63 2.59 10.71
C ASP A 107 -14.61 4.09 10.92
N TYR A 108 -15.70 4.66 11.45
CA TYR A 108 -15.78 6.08 11.78
C TYR A 108 -16.12 6.27 13.24
N SER A 109 -15.21 6.88 13.99
CA SER A 109 -15.36 7.12 15.43
C SER A 109 -14.68 8.43 15.82
N ASP A 110 -15.30 9.17 16.72
CA ASP A 110 -14.74 10.41 17.29
C ASP A 110 -14.26 11.46 16.27
N GLY A 111 -14.88 11.48 15.08
CA GLY A 111 -14.50 12.41 14.02
C GLY A 111 -13.34 11.94 13.14
N VAL A 112 -12.90 10.69 13.26
CA VAL A 112 -11.83 10.09 12.45
C VAL A 112 -12.38 8.91 11.67
N LEU A 113 -12.15 8.91 10.36
CA LEU A 113 -12.41 7.78 9.47
C LEU A 113 -11.14 6.95 9.33
N THR A 114 -11.17 5.71 9.78
CA THR A 114 -10.07 4.76 9.66
C THR A 114 -10.38 3.75 8.56
N LEU A 115 -9.53 3.71 7.54
CA LEU A 115 -9.60 2.77 6.43
C LEU A 115 -8.48 1.74 6.58
N THR A 116 -8.85 0.47 6.71
CA THR A 116 -7.91 -0.65 6.81
C THR A 116 -7.92 -1.45 5.51
N ILE A 117 -6.77 -1.51 4.85
CA ILE A 117 -6.60 -2.12 3.54
C ILE A 117 -5.58 -3.27 3.67
N PRO A 118 -6.02 -4.54 3.64
CA PRO A 118 -5.11 -5.67 3.77
C PRO A 118 -4.27 -5.88 2.50
N VAL A 119 -3.03 -6.32 2.69
CA VAL A 119 -2.19 -6.85 1.61
C VAL A 119 -2.81 -8.15 1.11
N ALA A 120 -2.84 -8.31 -0.20
CA ALA A 120 -3.37 -9.50 -0.84
C ALA A 120 -2.45 -10.71 -0.59
N GLU A 121 -3.05 -11.88 -0.35
CA GLU A 121 -2.30 -13.10 -0.02
C GLU A 121 -1.28 -13.46 -1.12
N GLN A 122 -1.65 -13.26 -2.38
CA GLN A 122 -0.77 -13.49 -3.54
C GLN A 122 0.42 -12.53 -3.62
N ALA A 123 0.34 -11.37 -2.98
CA ALA A 123 1.42 -10.37 -2.96
C ALA A 123 2.41 -10.61 -1.81
N LYS A 124 2.11 -11.53 -0.88
CA LYS A 124 3.02 -11.86 0.21
C LYS A 124 4.26 -12.60 -0.33
N PRO A 125 5.46 -12.27 0.16
CA PRO A 125 6.69 -12.87 -0.33
C PRO A 125 6.70 -14.38 -0.09
N ARG A 126 6.91 -15.16 -1.16
CA ARG A 126 7.02 -16.63 -1.09
C ARG A 126 8.48 -17.01 -0.97
N LYS A 127 8.83 -17.81 0.04
CA LYS A 127 10.17 -18.36 0.19
C LYS A 127 10.39 -19.47 -0.85
N ILE A 128 11.34 -19.26 -1.76
CA ILE A 128 11.75 -20.30 -2.72
C ILE A 128 12.91 -21.07 -2.10
N SER A 129 12.73 -22.38 -1.92
CA SER A 129 13.82 -23.26 -1.48
C SER A 129 14.61 -23.73 -2.69
N VAL A 130 15.93 -23.57 -2.67
CA VAL A 130 16.82 -24.05 -3.74
C VAL A 130 17.28 -25.45 -3.39
N THR A 131 16.87 -26.45 -4.18
CA THR A 131 17.41 -27.81 -4.10
C THR A 131 18.66 -27.92 -4.96
N HIS A 132 19.78 -28.28 -4.35
CA HIS A 132 21.03 -28.59 -5.04
C HIS A 132 20.94 -30.03 -5.57
N GLY A 133 21.03 -30.21 -6.89
CA GLY A 133 21.14 -31.53 -7.51
C GLY A 133 22.50 -32.13 -7.19
N GLY A 134 22.54 -33.15 -6.34
CA GLY A 134 23.75 -33.87 -6.01
C GLY A 134 24.35 -34.54 -7.25
N ALA A 135 25.56 -34.13 -7.61
CA ALA A 135 26.43 -34.90 -8.49
C ALA A 135 26.71 -36.27 -7.84
N ALA A 136 26.38 -37.34 -8.56
CA ALA A 136 26.84 -38.67 -8.18
C ALA A 136 28.38 -38.70 -8.24
N PRO A 137 29.08 -39.17 -7.19
CA PRO A 137 30.51 -39.38 -7.28
C PRO A 137 30.76 -40.55 -8.24
N VAL A 138 31.46 -40.26 -9.34
CA VAL A 138 32.02 -41.28 -10.22
C VAL A 138 33.10 -42.02 -9.44
N ALA A 139 32.81 -43.26 -9.02
CA ALA A 139 33.81 -44.14 -8.47
C ALA A 139 34.71 -44.62 -9.62
N GLY A 140 35.86 -43.96 -9.79
CA GLY A 140 36.95 -44.48 -10.60
C GLY A 140 37.50 -45.76 -9.97
N GLN A 141 37.42 -46.88 -10.70
CA GLN A 141 38.22 -48.06 -10.38
C GLN A 141 39.56 -47.96 -11.11
N THR A 142 40.58 -48.11 -10.27
CA THR A 142 42.01 -48.09 -10.45
C THR A 142 42.49 -49.10 -11.50
N VAL A 143 43.42 -48.67 -12.36
CA VAL A 143 44.27 -49.57 -13.15
C VAL A 143 45.52 -49.82 -12.32
N GLU A 144 45.65 -51.00 -11.73
CA GLU A 144 46.92 -51.48 -11.17
C GLU A 144 47.74 -52.10 -12.31
N GLY A 145 48.97 -51.62 -12.47
CA GLY A 145 49.97 -52.17 -13.36
C GLY A 145 51.15 -52.76 -12.58
N GLU A 146 51.75 -53.78 -13.19
CA GLU A 146 53.07 -54.38 -12.93
C GLU A 146 53.17 -55.39 -11.76
N THR A 147 53.70 -56.61 -11.91
CA THR A 147 54.92 -57.06 -12.61
C THR A 147 54.85 -58.55 -13.01
N ALA A 148 55.74 -58.91 -13.94
CA ALA A 148 55.91 -60.21 -14.59
C ALA A 148 56.44 -61.34 -13.70
N GLU A 149 56.11 -62.59 -14.07
CA GLU A 149 57.02 -63.72 -13.85
C GLU A 149 56.88 -64.80 -14.95
N THR A 150 58.05 -65.24 -15.41
CA THR A 150 58.38 -66.20 -16.46
C THR A 150 58.15 -67.66 -16.01
N THR A 151 57.74 -68.56 -16.92
CA THR A 151 58.08 -70.02 -17.07
C THR A 151 57.02 -70.59 -18.02
N GLY A 152 57.27 -71.22 -19.17
CA GLY A 152 58.32 -72.14 -19.58
C GLY A 152 57.68 -73.51 -19.83
N GLU A 153 57.31 -73.80 -21.09
CA GLU A 153 57.40 -75.10 -21.83
C GLU A 153 56.62 -75.00 -23.15
#